data_AF-A0A6A7LCT0-F1
#
_entry.id   AF-A0A6A7LCT0-F1
#
_cell.length_a   1.000
_cell.length_b   1.000
_cell.length_c   1.000
_cell.angle_alpha   90.00
_cell.angle_beta   90.00
_cell.angle_gamma   90.00
#
_symmetry.space_group_name_H-M   'P 1'
#
loop_
_entity.id
_entity.type
_entity.pdbx_description
1 polymer ?
#
loop_
_entity_poly.entity_id
_entity_poly.type
_entity_poly.pdbx_seq_one_letter_code
_entity_poly.pdbx_strand_id
1 'polypeptide(L)' 'MNLSEESESSSDIRNPDMYRRIQGILGEQSYSLVLPKIFATNLGIRKGDYVKVRQLGAKIIVEKA' A
#
# COMPACT_ATOMS: atom_id res chain seq x y z
N MET A 1 28.07 21.96 -18.84
CA MET A 1 27.31 20.82 -18.30
C MET A 1 28.02 20.37 -17.04
N ASN A 2 27.43 20.62 -15.88
CA ASN A 2 27.43 19.72 -14.73
C ASN A 2 26.40 20.26 -13.75
N LEU A 3 25.36 19.44 -13.54
CA LEU A 3 24.20 19.70 -12.71
C LEU A 3 24.65 19.66 -11.25
N SER A 4 24.39 20.73 -10.53
CA SER A 4 24.50 20.83 -9.08
C SER A 4 23.67 19.74 -8.40
N GLU A 5 24.32 18.95 -7.55
CA GLU A 5 23.69 18.02 -6.62
C GLU A 5 22.88 18.84 -5.60
N GLU A 6 21.58 18.94 -5.82
CA GLU A 6 20.65 19.40 -4.78
C GLU A 6 20.53 18.29 -3.73
N SER A 7 21.10 18.57 -2.58
CA SER A 7 20.96 17.78 -1.35
C SER A 7 19.50 17.76 -0.91
N GLU A 8 18.80 16.66 -1.24
CA GLU A 8 17.47 16.37 -0.71
C GLU A 8 17.56 16.11 0.80
N SER A 9 17.04 17.07 1.55
CA SER A 9 16.90 17.05 3.00
C SER A 9 16.10 15.81 3.44
N SER A 10 16.78 14.87 4.07
CA SER A 10 16.21 13.66 4.64
C SER A 10 15.38 13.99 5.89
N SER A 11 14.12 14.40 5.69
CA SER A 11 13.12 14.54 6.76
C SER A 11 12.10 13.39 6.79
N ASP A 12 12.43 12.22 6.25
CA ASP A 12 11.59 11.02 6.27
C ASP A 12 11.88 10.09 7.47
N ILE A 13 12.16 10.67 8.64
CA ILE A 13 12.27 9.91 9.88
C ILE A 13 10.89 9.94 10.56
N ARG A 14 10.04 8.94 10.26
CA ARG A 14 9.03 8.29 11.16
C ARG A 14 7.84 7.70 10.39
N ASN A 15 8.04 6.55 9.75
CA ASN A 15 7.12 5.43 9.96
C ASN A 15 7.80 4.16 9.46
N PRO A 16 8.32 3.30 10.34
CA PRO A 16 8.93 2.06 9.90
C PRO A 16 7.81 1.24 9.25
N ASP A 17 8.07 0.77 8.04
CA ASP A 17 7.23 -0.11 7.26
C ASP A 17 6.43 -1.06 8.15
N MET A 18 5.13 -0.77 8.31
CA MET A 18 4.25 -1.55 9.17
C MET A 18 3.87 -2.83 8.43
N TYR A 19 4.77 -3.82 8.44
CA TYR A 19 4.53 -5.14 7.90
C TYR A 19 3.40 -5.81 8.70
N ARG A 20 2.26 -6.07 8.03
CA ARG A 20 1.12 -6.79 8.62
C ARG A 20 0.91 -8.12 7.91
N ARG A 21 0.69 -9.17 8.70
CA ARG A 21 0.41 -10.52 8.20
C ARG A 21 -0.92 -10.53 7.46
N ILE A 22 -0.90 -10.98 6.20
CA ILE A 22 -2.12 -11.30 5.44
C ILE A 22 -2.82 -12.46 6.16
N GLN A 23 -4.10 -12.28 6.50
CA GLN A 23 -4.88 -13.25 7.28
C GLN A 23 -5.26 -14.50 6.47
N GLY A 24 -5.26 -14.40 5.14
CA GLY A 24 -5.46 -15.53 4.24
C GLY A 24 -5.50 -15.05 2.80
N ILE A 25 -5.14 -15.94 1.88
CA ILE A 25 -5.37 -15.81 0.44
C ILE A 25 -6.43 -16.86 0.10
N LEU A 26 -7.59 -16.44 -0.42
CA LEU A 26 -8.72 -17.32 -0.72
C LEU A 26 -9.08 -17.25 -2.20
N GLY A 27 -9.17 -18.42 -2.85
CA GLY A 27 -9.84 -18.67 -4.14
C GLY A 27 -8.96 -19.34 -5.21
N GLU A 28 -9.56 -20.21 -6.03
CA GLU A 28 -8.93 -20.80 -7.24
C GLU A 28 -9.05 -19.89 -8.48
N GLN A 29 -10.05 -18.99 -8.51
CA GLN A 29 -10.33 -18.04 -9.60
C GLN A 29 -10.27 -16.56 -9.18
N SER A 30 -10.32 -16.27 -7.89
CA SER A 30 -10.28 -14.90 -7.36
C SER A 30 -9.27 -14.82 -6.22
N TYR A 31 -8.57 -13.69 -6.11
CA TYR A 31 -7.65 -13.43 -5.01
C TYR A 31 -8.31 -12.44 -4.06
N SER A 32 -8.56 -12.87 -2.82
CA SER A 32 -9.12 -12.02 -1.79
C SER A 32 -8.06 -11.55 -0.80
N LEU A 33 -7.93 -10.22 -0.61
CA LEU A 33 -7.10 -9.62 0.43
C LEU A 33 -7.97 -9.24 1.63
N VAL A 34 -7.75 -9.90 2.76
CA VAL A 34 -8.49 -9.60 4.01
C VAL A 34 -7.68 -8.63 4.86
N LEU A 35 -8.20 -7.42 5.04
CA LEU A 35 -7.60 -6.36 5.86
C LEU A 35 -8.25 -6.29 7.25
N PRO A 36 -7.48 -6.01 8.32
CA PRO A 36 -8.06 -5.70 9.62
C PRO A 36 -9.02 -4.50 9.54
N LYS A 37 -10.19 -4.60 10.18
CA LYS A 37 -11.25 -3.59 10.10
C LYS A 37 -10.77 -2.16 10.42
N ILE A 38 -10.02 -2.01 11.51
CA ILE A 38 -9.48 -0.70 11.95
C ILE A 38 -8.54 -0.12 10.88
N PHE A 39 -7.71 -0.97 10.26
CA PHE A 39 -6.77 -0.54 9.24
C PHE A 39 -7.48 -0.04 7.97
N ALA A 40 -8.46 -0.80 7.48
CA ALA A 40 -9.26 -0.39 6.33
C ALA A 40 -10.02 0.93 6.61
N THR A 41 -10.54 1.08 7.83
CA THR A 41 -11.22 2.30 8.27
C THR A 41 -10.28 3.51 8.28
N ASN A 42 -9.06 3.35 8.80
CA ASN A 42 -8.04 4.40 8.83
C ASN A 42 -7.54 4.78 7.43
N LEU A 43 -7.51 3.82 6.50
CA LEU A 43 -7.24 4.08 5.07
C LEU A 43 -8.43 4.71 4.33
N GLY A 44 -9.57 4.91 5.00
CA GLY A 44 -10.78 5.47 4.39
C GLY A 44 -11.47 4.52 3.40
N ILE A 45 -11.15 3.22 3.41
CA ILE A 45 -11.77 2.22 2.54
C ILE A 45 -13.08 1.74 3.17
N ARG A 46 -14.16 1.80 2.40
CA ARG A 46 -15.51 1.38 2.80
C ARG A 46 -16.03 0.28 1.87
N LYS A 47 -17.07 -0.41 2.33
CA LYS A 47 -17.76 -1.41 1.51
C LYS A 47 -18.34 -0.72 0.26
N GLY A 48 -18.02 -1.25 -0.92
CA GLY A 48 -18.48 -0.70 -2.20
C GLY A 48 -17.51 0.28 -2.84
N ASP A 49 -16.41 0.65 -2.16
CA ASP A 49 -15.39 1.49 -2.77
C ASP A 49 -14.61 0.72 -3.85
N TYR A 50 -14.31 1.43 -4.94
CA TYR A 50 -13.26 1.02 -5.84
C TYR A 50 -11.90 1.43 -5.27
N VAL A 51 -10.91 0.59 -5.52
CA VAL A 51 -9.50 0.85 -5.20
C VAL A 51 -8.70 0.75 -6.49
N LYS A 52 -7.63 1.54 -6.59
CA LYS A 52 -6.68 1.41 -7.69
C LYS A 52 -5.62 0.38 -7.31
N VAL A 53 -5.39 -0.56 -8.22
CA VAL A 53 -4.45 -1.66 -8.04
C VAL A 53 -3.39 -1.55 -9.11
N ARG A 54 -2.12 -1.56 -8.71
CA ARG A 54 -0.98 -1.58 -9.63
C ARG A 54 0.07 -2.59 -9.16
N GLN A 55 0.70 -3.26 -10.13
CA GLN A 55 1.84 -4.12 -9.87
C GLN A 55 3.14 -3.33 -10.07
N LEU A 56 4.06 -3.44 -9.11
CA LEU A 56 5.42 -2.89 -9.20
C LEU A 56 6.42 -4.00 -8.88
N GLY A 57 6.95 -4.64 -9.93
CA GLY A 57 7.80 -5.82 -9.82
C GLY A 57 7.07 -6.98 -9.12
N ALA A 58 7.61 -7.44 -7.99
CA ALA A 58 7.02 -8.50 -7.16
C ALA A 58 6.04 -7.98 -6.10
N LYS A 59 5.63 -6.69 -6.15
CA LYS A 59 4.72 -6.06 -5.19
C LYS A 59 3.39 -5.70 -5.86
N ILE A 60 2.29 -5.86 -5.12
CA ILE A 60 0.98 -5.29 -5.45
C ILE A 60 0.78 -4.06 -4.55
N ILE A 61 0.50 -2.91 -5.15
CA ILE A 61 0.15 -1.68 -4.47
C ILE A 61 -1.36 -1.45 -4.64
N VAL A 62 -2.07 -1.29 -3.53
CA VAL A 62 -3.50 -0.97 -3.49
C VAL A 62 -3.64 0.41 -2.86
N GLU A 63 -4.27 1.34 -3.57
CA GLU A 63 -4.49 2.71 -3.12
C GLU A 63 -5.97 3.08 -3.18
N LYS A 64 -6.43 3.92 -2.24
CA LYS A 64 -7.79 4.46 -2.28
C LYS A 64 -7.90 5.37 -3.52
N ALA A 65 -8.91 5.11 -4.35
CA ALA A 65 -9.28 5.95 -5.49
C ALA A 65 -10.16 7.13 -5.06
#